data_AF-A0A7C1JTU7-F1
#
_entry.id   AF-A0A7C1JTU7-F1
#
_cell.length_a   1.000
_cell.length_b   1.000
_cell.length_c   1.000
_cell.angle_alpha   90.00
_cell.angle_beta   90.00
_cell.angle_gamma   90.00
#
_symmetry.space_group_name_H-M   'P 1'
#
loop_
_entity.id
_entity.type
_entity.pdbx_description
1 polymer ?
#
loop_
_entity_poly.entity_id
_entity_poly.type
_entity_poly.pdbx_seq_one_letter_code
_entity_poly.pdbx_strand_id
1 'polypeptide(L)'
;MDNDRSTLTGSGSDLPLAAADVQGSQGPGNRNRDLPDPDQPPIRVMALHALFYCERLFYLEEVEEIRIADDAVYAGRTLHEQLRQAEEDGNQWSSIELASQGLGLVGKVDCLRRRDGLLIPYEHKRGRARRDAKQAVAWP
;
A
#
# COMPACT_ATOMS: atom_id res chain seq x y z
N MET A 1 34.69 62.81 -30.39
CA MET A 1 33.38 62.38 -29.89
C MET A 1 33.31 60.87 -30.11
N ASP A 2 33.97 60.13 -29.21
CA ASP A 2 33.50 58.96 -28.45
C ASP A 2 32.26 58.24 -29.03
N ASN A 3 32.13 56.91 -29.08
CA ASN A 3 32.61 55.91 -28.12
C ASN A 3 32.35 54.47 -28.66
N ASP A 4 33.13 53.51 -28.14
CA ASP A 4 32.87 52.08 -27.86
C ASP A 4 31.98 51.21 -28.80
N ARG A 5 32.49 50.11 -29.38
CA ARG A 5 32.76 48.78 -28.77
C ARG A 5 31.47 47.96 -28.55
N SER A 6 31.28 46.90 -29.32
CA SER A 6 31.28 45.51 -28.83
C SER A 6 30.70 44.51 -29.84
N THR A 7 31.47 43.44 -29.97
CA THR A 7 31.21 42.12 -30.56
C THR A 7 29.88 41.47 -30.18
N LEU A 8 29.34 40.64 -31.09
CA LEU A 8 28.54 39.39 -30.92
C LEU A 8 27.59 39.29 -32.13
N THR A 9 27.66 38.31 -33.03
CA THR A 9 27.28 36.91 -32.81
C THR A 9 27.44 36.15 -34.14
N GLY A 10 27.87 34.89 -34.07
CA GLY A 10 27.91 33.97 -35.22
C GLY A 10 27.99 32.52 -34.74
N SER A 11 26.85 31.85 -34.68
CA SER A 11 26.66 30.38 -34.67
C SER A 11 25.14 30.17 -34.74
N GLY A 12 24.53 29.57 -35.76
CA GLY A 12 24.88 28.28 -36.33
C GLY A 12 24.04 27.20 -35.63
N SER A 13 22.89 26.87 -36.26
CA SER A 13 22.07 25.64 -36.14
C SER A 13 21.63 25.13 -34.76
N ASP A 14 20.31 25.03 -34.53
CA ASP A 14 19.65 23.72 -34.34
C ASP A 14 18.10 23.84 -34.37
N LEU A 15 17.49 22.82 -34.97
CA LEU A 15 16.10 22.71 -35.44
C LEU A 15 15.08 22.55 -34.29
N PRO A 16 13.80 22.97 -34.45
CA PRO A 16 12.72 22.45 -33.62
C PRO A 16 12.27 21.07 -34.15
N LEU A 17 12.42 20.04 -33.32
CA LEU A 17 11.89 18.71 -33.59
C LEU A 17 10.35 18.77 -33.55
N ALA A 18 9.74 18.52 -34.70
CA ALA A 18 8.31 18.46 -34.91
C ALA A 18 7.64 17.44 -33.98
N ALA A 19 6.45 17.80 -33.49
CA ALA A 19 5.54 16.92 -32.78
C ALA A 19 5.30 15.65 -33.61
N ALA A 20 5.75 14.51 -33.09
CA ALA A 20 5.48 13.21 -33.69
C ALA A 20 4.16 12.67 -33.17
N ASP A 21 3.34 12.23 -34.12
CA ASP A 21 1.97 11.75 -34.03
C ASP A 21 1.72 10.69 -32.95
N VAL A 22 0.71 10.96 -32.11
CA VAL A 22 0.11 10.00 -31.18
C VAL A 22 -0.92 9.17 -31.91
N GLN A 23 -0.52 8.06 -32.55
CA GLN A 23 -1.45 6.98 -32.88
C GLN A 23 -0.76 5.61 -32.84
N GLY A 24 -0.59 5.09 -31.62
CA GLY A 24 -0.38 3.66 -31.37
C GLY A 24 -1.73 2.97 -31.21
N SER A 25 -2.06 2.07 -32.14
CA SER A 25 -3.28 1.28 -32.20
C SER A 25 -3.54 0.45 -30.93
N GLN A 26 -4.59 0.80 -30.17
CA GLN A 26 -5.14 -0.04 -29.11
C GLN A 26 -5.97 -1.16 -29.77
N GLY A 27 -5.38 -2.36 -29.89
CA GLY A 27 -6.13 -3.58 -30.24
C GLY A 27 -7.10 -3.97 -29.10
N PRO A 28 -8.12 -4.79 -29.36
CA PRO A 28 -9.07 -5.19 -28.31
C PRO A 28 -8.43 -6.30 -27.45
N GLY A 29 -7.66 -5.91 -26.44
CA GLY A 29 -6.93 -6.87 -25.62
C GLY A 29 -6.36 -6.29 -24.33
N ASN A 30 -6.98 -6.68 -23.21
CA ASN A 30 -6.56 -6.56 -21.82
C ASN A 30 -6.97 -5.29 -21.06
N ARG A 31 -8.09 -5.38 -20.31
CA ARG A 31 -8.71 -4.26 -19.56
C ARG A 31 -8.07 -3.95 -18.20
N ASN A 32 -6.95 -4.54 -17.78
CA ASN A 32 -6.38 -4.23 -16.46
C ASN A 32 -4.91 -4.66 -16.32
N ARG A 33 -3.97 -3.81 -16.74
CA ARG A 33 -2.59 -3.92 -16.24
C ARG A 33 -1.79 -2.63 -16.43
N ASP A 34 -2.39 -1.50 -16.10
CA ASP A 34 -1.58 -0.34 -15.76
C ASP A 34 -0.93 -0.68 -14.41
N LEU A 35 0.35 -1.07 -14.47
CA LEU A 35 1.15 -1.28 -13.27
C LEU A 35 1.21 0.07 -12.54
N PRO A 36 1.06 0.11 -11.21
CA PRO A 36 1.18 1.36 -10.47
C PRO A 36 2.48 2.07 -10.82
N ASP A 37 2.40 3.39 -10.92
CA ASP A 37 3.53 4.27 -11.19
C ASP A 37 4.62 4.00 -10.13
N PRO A 38 5.84 3.56 -10.54
CA PRO A 38 6.90 3.25 -9.60
C PRO A 38 7.36 4.47 -8.78
N ASP A 39 7.07 5.69 -9.25
CA ASP A 39 7.42 6.93 -8.54
C ASP A 39 6.41 7.28 -7.44
N GLN A 40 5.26 6.58 -7.38
CA GLN A 40 4.29 6.76 -6.31
C GLN A 40 4.57 5.81 -5.13
N PRO A 41 4.49 6.30 -3.88
CA PRO A 41 4.66 5.44 -2.72
C PRO A 41 3.53 4.39 -2.65
N PRO A 42 3.83 3.15 -2.22
CA PRO A 42 2.79 2.15 -2.04
C PRO A 42 1.84 2.57 -0.91
N ILE A 43 0.55 2.29 -1.09
CA ILE A 43 -0.46 2.52 -0.05
C ILE A 43 -0.45 1.38 0.97
N ARG A 44 -0.94 1.67 2.17
CA ARG A 44 -1.09 0.64 3.21
C ARG A 44 -2.16 -0.38 2.80
N VAL A 45 -1.92 -1.66 3.08
CA VAL A 45 -2.89 -2.73 2.78
C VAL A 45 -4.26 -2.51 3.45
N MET A 46 -4.27 -1.90 4.64
CA MET A 46 -5.52 -1.53 5.33
C MET A 46 -6.35 -0.49 4.58
N ALA A 47 -5.72 0.33 3.72
CA ALA A 47 -6.39 1.35 2.92
C ALA A 47 -7.36 0.74 1.91
N LEU A 48 -7.10 -0.49 1.46
CA LEU A 48 -8.01 -1.21 0.58
C LEU A 48 -9.39 -1.38 1.22
N HIS A 49 -9.45 -1.68 2.52
CA HIS A 49 -10.74 -1.78 3.23
C HIS A 49 -11.49 -0.44 3.19
N ALA A 50 -10.80 0.67 3.48
CA ALA A 50 -11.41 2.00 3.42
C ALA A 50 -11.87 2.36 1.99
N LEU A 51 -11.06 2.02 0.97
CA LEU A 51 -11.38 2.28 -0.44
C LEU A 51 -12.65 1.53 -0.89
N PHE A 52 -12.77 0.24 -0.56
CA PHE A 52 -13.96 -0.55 -0.89
C PHE A 52 -15.19 -0.15 -0.07
N TYR A 53 -14.99 0.37 1.14
CA TYR A 53 -16.08 0.80 2.00
C TYR A 53 -16.61 2.19 1.60
N CYS A 54 -15.73 3.19 1.48
CA CYS A 54 -16.07 4.56 1.16
C CYS A 54 -14.82 5.37 0.74
N GLU A 55 -14.80 5.87 -0.50
CA GLU A 55 -13.69 6.68 -1.02
C GLU A 55 -13.38 7.92 -0.15
N ARG A 56 -14.39 8.53 0.47
CA ARG A 56 -14.19 9.65 1.42
C ARG A 56 -13.42 9.21 2.66
N LEU A 57 -13.71 8.01 3.19
CA LEU A 57 -12.97 7.48 4.35
C LEU A 57 -11.52 7.17 3.96
N PHE A 58 -11.31 6.58 2.78
CA PHE A 58 -9.97 6.37 2.23
C PHE A 58 -9.18 7.66 2.14
N TYR A 59 -9.77 8.73 1.59
CA TYR A 59 -9.10 10.02 1.49
C TYR A 59 -8.67 10.55 2.86
N LEU A 60 -9.55 10.48 3.86
CA LEU A 60 -9.23 10.95 5.21
C LEU A 60 -8.14 10.12 5.89
N GLU A 61 -8.17 8.79 5.77
CA GLU A 61 -7.26 7.90 6.50
C GLU A 61 -5.91 7.65 5.80
N GLU A 62 -5.92 7.52 4.48
CA GLU A 62 -4.73 7.21 3.67
C GLU A 62 -4.04 8.47 3.17
N VAL A 63 -4.79 9.43 2.62
CA VAL A 63 -4.23 10.64 2.00
C VAL A 63 -3.96 11.73 3.03
N GLU A 64 -4.97 12.09 3.84
CA GLU A 64 -4.83 13.12 4.89
C GLU A 64 -4.24 12.57 6.19
N GLU A 65 -4.09 11.24 6.29
CA GLU A 65 -3.57 10.53 7.46
C GLU A 65 -4.34 10.76 8.78
N ILE A 66 -5.59 11.22 8.72
CA ILE A 66 -6.47 11.44 9.86
C ILE A 66 -7.06 10.09 10.31
N ARG A 67 -6.43 9.47 11.31
CA ARG A 67 -6.88 8.20 11.92
C ARG A 67 -7.17 8.38 13.40
N ILE A 68 -8.45 8.32 13.77
CA ILE A 68 -8.91 8.40 15.16
C ILE A 68 -9.01 6.99 15.71
N ALA A 69 -8.18 6.66 16.70
CA ALA A 69 -8.26 5.40 17.42
C ALA A 69 -9.29 5.50 18.55
N ASP A 70 -10.22 4.55 18.62
CA ASP A 70 -11.14 4.38 19.74
C ASP A 70 -10.63 3.31 20.72
N ASP A 71 -11.35 3.12 21.82
CA ASP A 71 -11.01 2.12 22.84
C ASP A 71 -10.90 0.70 22.27
N ALA A 72 -11.69 0.37 21.24
CA ALA A 72 -11.65 -0.94 20.61
C ALA A 72 -10.36 -1.15 19.80
N VAL A 73 -9.90 -0.10 19.10
CA VAL A 73 -8.60 -0.09 18.40
C VAL A 73 -7.45 -0.24 19.39
N TYR A 74 -7.46 0.51 20.50
CA TYR A 74 -6.42 0.39 21.53
C TYR A 74 -6.40 -1.00 22.15
N ALA A 75 -7.56 -1.54 22.53
CA ALA A 75 -7.65 -2.89 23.07
C ALA A 75 -7.14 -3.95 22.09
N GLY A 76 -7.42 -3.79 20.79
CA GLY A 76 -6.87 -4.64 19.74
C GLY A 76 -5.34 -4.57 19.66
N ARG A 77 -4.76 -3.36 19.65
CA ARG A 77 -3.30 -3.16 19.62
C ARG A 77 -2.61 -3.79 20.84
N THR A 78 -3.18 -3.61 22.02
CA THR A 78 -2.65 -4.23 23.25
C THR A 78 -2.66 -5.76 23.17
N LEU A 79 -3.70 -6.36 22.61
CA LEU A 79 -3.75 -7.80 22.43
C LEU A 79 -2.68 -8.31 21.45
N HIS A 80 -2.47 -7.62 20.33
CA HIS A 80 -1.38 -7.95 19.40
C HIS A 80 -0.01 -7.87 20.08
N GLU A 81 0.22 -6.86 20.92
CA GLU A 81 1.45 -6.74 21.71
C GLU A 81 1.65 -7.93 22.64
N GLN A 82 0.60 -8.29 23.39
CA GLN A 82 0.64 -9.41 24.33
C GLN A 82 0.91 -10.75 23.62
N LEU A 83 0.28 -10.98 22.46
CA LEU A 83 0.54 -12.16 21.66
C LEU A 83 1.99 -12.21 21.17
N ARG A 84 2.56 -11.08 20.72
CA ARG A 84 3.99 -11.04 20.31
C ARG A 84 4.96 -11.40 21.44
N GLN A 85 4.59 -11.15 22.68
CA GLN A 85 5.39 -11.47 23.86
C GLN A 85 5.14 -12.90 24.37
N ALA A 86 4.07 -13.55 23.92
CA ALA A 86 3.77 -14.91 24.29
C ALA A 86 4.69 -15.88 23.53
N GLU A 87 5.25 -16.85 24.24
CA GLU A 87 5.84 -18.04 23.65
C GLU A 87 4.97 -19.23 24.08
N GLU A 88 4.36 -19.91 23.13
CA GLU A 88 3.48 -21.05 23.40
C GLU A 88 4.05 -22.29 22.73
N ASP A 89 4.41 -23.31 23.53
CA ASP A 89 4.91 -24.58 23.03
C ASP A 89 5.99 -24.42 21.94
N GLY A 90 6.96 -23.53 22.20
CA GLY A 90 8.07 -23.18 21.32
C GLY A 90 7.67 -22.69 19.92
N ASN A 91 6.41 -22.30 19.75
CA ASN A 91 5.98 -21.44 18.67
C ASN A 91 6.25 -20.00 19.08
N GLN A 92 6.68 -19.19 18.12
CA GLN A 92 7.04 -17.80 18.32
C GLN A 92 6.15 -16.91 17.47
N TRP A 93 5.54 -15.92 18.11
CA TRP A 93 4.83 -14.86 17.41
C TRP A 93 5.85 -13.86 16.84
N SER A 94 5.68 -13.52 15.57
CA SER A 94 6.47 -12.51 14.89
C SER A 94 5.59 -11.65 14.00
N SER A 95 6.14 -10.54 13.52
CA SER A 95 5.43 -9.68 12.60
C SER A 95 6.37 -9.26 11.49
N ILE A 96 5.90 -9.34 10.25
CA ILE A 96 6.71 -9.17 9.06
C ILE A 96 6.12 -8.03 8.23
N GLU A 97 6.98 -7.09 7.85
CA GLU A 97 6.63 -6.06 6.87
C GLU A 97 6.80 -6.62 5.46
N LEU A 98 5.76 -6.47 4.65
CA LEU A 98 5.71 -6.93 3.26
C LEU A 98 5.40 -5.74 2.36
N ALA A 99 6.10 -5.67 1.23
CA ALA A 99 5.85 -4.67 0.20
C ALA A 99 5.79 -5.36 -1.17
N SER A 100 4.88 -4.90 -2.02
CA SER A 100 4.75 -5.31 -3.40
C SER A 100 4.65 -4.08 -4.28
N GLN A 101 5.74 -3.75 -4.98
CA GLN A 101 5.79 -2.62 -5.90
C GLN A 101 4.81 -2.81 -7.06
N GLY A 102 4.72 -4.01 -7.62
CA GLY A 102 3.77 -4.31 -8.69
C GLY A 102 2.30 -4.22 -8.29
N LEU A 103 1.98 -4.27 -7.00
CA LEU A 103 0.64 -4.00 -6.49
C LEU A 103 0.48 -2.58 -5.91
N GLY A 104 1.59 -1.85 -5.70
CA GLY A 104 1.59 -0.58 -4.98
C GLY A 104 1.14 -0.73 -3.53
N LEU A 105 1.45 -1.86 -2.87
CA LEU A 105 0.99 -2.15 -1.51
C LEU A 105 2.14 -2.36 -0.53
N VAL A 106 1.96 -1.87 0.69
CA VAL A 106 2.81 -2.15 1.84
C VAL A 106 1.96 -2.50 3.06
N GLY A 107 2.43 -3.39 3.92
CA GLY A 107 1.70 -3.75 5.11
C GLY A 107 2.51 -4.60 6.07
N LYS A 108 1.89 -4.86 7.22
CA LYS A 108 2.45 -5.70 8.27
C LYS A 108 1.51 -6.87 8.50
N VAL A 109 2.07 -8.07 8.55
CA VAL A 109 1.33 -9.30 8.81
C VAL A 109 1.89 -9.94 10.08
N ASP A 110 1.01 -10.32 11.00
CA ASP A 110 1.40 -11.12 12.14
C ASP A 110 1.48 -12.58 11.73
N CYS A 111 2.46 -13.27 12.29
CA CYS A 111 2.79 -14.63 11.92
C CYS A 111 3.02 -15.47 13.16
N LEU A 112 2.52 -16.70 13.13
CA LEU A 112 2.94 -17.74 14.06
C LEU A 112 4.03 -18.58 13.39
N ARG A 113 5.25 -18.50 13.93
CA ARG A 113 6.35 -19.37 13.52
C ARG A 113 6.30 -20.64 14.36
N ARG A 114 6.07 -21.78 13.71
CA ARG A 114 6.07 -23.09 14.35
C ARG A 114 7.49 -23.62 14.54
N ARG A 115 7.65 -24.55 15.48
CA ARG A 115 8.93 -25.26 15.72
C ARG A 115 9.51 -25.96 14.48
N ASP A 116 8.63 -26.44 13.59
CA ASP A 116 9.02 -27.09 12.32
C ASP A 116 9.49 -26.09 11.25
N GLY A 117 9.53 -24.80 11.58
CA GLY A 117 9.95 -23.73 10.68
C GLY A 117 8.83 -23.18 9.80
N LEU A 118 7.62 -23.74 9.85
CA LEU A 118 6.48 -23.23 9.08
C LEU A 118 6.04 -21.87 9.64
N LEU A 119 5.83 -20.93 8.73
CA LEU A 119 5.32 -19.60 9.04
C LEU A 119 3.85 -19.52 8.63
N ILE A 120 2.97 -19.30 9.59
CA ILE A 120 1.52 -19.22 9.36
C ILE A 120 1.09 -17.75 9.50
N PRO A 121 0.56 -17.10 8.44
CA PRO A 121 0.00 -15.77 8.57
C PRO A 121 -1.24 -15.82 9.47
N TYR A 122 -1.34 -14.87 10.37
CA TYR A 122 -2.35 -14.85 11.43
C TYR A 122 -2.92 -13.45 11.57
N GLU A 123 -4.25 -13.37 11.65
CA GLU A 123 -4.97 -12.11 11.85
C GLU A 123 -5.92 -12.31 13.03
N HIS A 124 -5.63 -11.65 14.16
CA HIS A 124 -6.53 -11.68 15.30
C HIS A 124 -7.59 -10.58 15.19
N LYS A 125 -8.86 -10.97 15.13
CA LYS A 125 -9.97 -10.01 15.16
C LYS A 125 -10.75 -10.12 16.46
N ARG A 126 -10.89 -9.00 17.17
CA ARG A 126 -11.72 -8.88 18.39
C ARG A 126 -13.22 -8.98 18.09
N GLY A 127 -13.64 -8.71 16.86
CA GLY A 127 -15.05 -8.69 16.45
C GLY A 127 -15.78 -10.00 16.77
N ARG A 128 -17.11 -9.93 16.91
CA ARG A 128 -17.91 -11.15 17.10
C ARG A 128 -17.87 -11.98 15.81
N ALA A 129 -17.36 -13.21 15.94
CA ALA A 129 -17.54 -14.22 14.90
C ALA A 129 -19.04 -14.49 14.70
N ARG A 130 -19.44 -14.80 13.46
CA ARG A 130 -20.75 -15.40 13.21
C ARG A 130 -20.81 -16.70 14.00
N ARG A 131 -21.92 -16.93 14.69
CA ARG A 131 -22.15 -18.16 15.45
C ARG A 131 -23.39 -18.86 14.95
N ASP A 132 -23.29 -20.17 14.85
CA ASP A 132 -24.43 -21.07 14.82
C ASP A 132 -24.51 -21.76 16.19
N ALA A 133 -25.56 -21.45 16.95
CA ALA A 133 -25.65 -21.73 18.38
C ALA A 133 -24.38 -21.31 19.16
N LYS A 134 -23.59 -22.29 19.64
CA LYS A 134 -22.34 -22.04 20.39
C LYS A 134 -21.08 -22.10 19.52
N GLN A 135 -21.19 -22.54 18.27
CA GLN A 135 -20.04 -22.77 17.40
C GLN A 135 -19.77 -21.55 16.51
N ALA A 136 -18.50 -21.15 16.40
CA ALA A 136 -18.11 -20.13 15.43
C ALA A 136 -18.16 -20.72 14.01
N VAL A 137 -18.76 -19.99 13.07
CA VAL A 137 -18.92 -20.38 11.67
C VAL A 137 -18.43 -19.27 10.74
N ALA A 138 -18.08 -19.62 9.51
CA ALA A 138 -17.68 -18.64 8.50
C ALA A 138 -18.86 -17.74 8.09
N TRP A 139 -18.59 -16.48 7.78
CA TRP A 139 -19.56 -15.60 7.11
C TRP A 139 -19.80 -16.11 5.68
N PRO A 140 -21.05 -16.09 5.18
CA PRO A 140 -21.40 -16.58 3.86
C PRO A 140 -20.82 -15.71 2.74
#